data_AF-A0A554VL69-F1
#
_entry.id   AF-A0A554VL69-F1
#
_cell.length_a   1.000
_cell.length_b   1.000
_cell.length_c   1.000
_cell.angle_alpha   90.00
_cell.angle_beta   90.00
_cell.angle_gamma   90.00
#
_symmetry.space_group_name_H-M   'P 1'
#
loop_
_entity.id
_entity.type
_entity.pdbx_description
1 polymer ?
#
loop_
_entity_poly.entity_id
_entity_poly.type
_entity_poly.pdbx_seq_one_letter_code
_entity_poly.pdbx_strand_id
1 'polypeptide(L)' 'MQENDNEKPKKEKNLLDDILANAISSTKKYEETNAGLETKKCKGCGAARPDDTDLQYCDFCGGQFY' A
#
# COMPACT_ATOMS: atom_id res chain seq x y z
N MET A 1 44.76 -36.41 23.67
CA MET A 1 43.30 -36.57 23.57
C MET A 1 42.73 -35.17 23.75
N GLN A 2 42.32 -34.51 22.65
CA GLN A 2 40.91 -34.44 22.18
C GLN A 2 40.04 -33.66 23.20
N GLU A 3 39.25 -32.65 22.85
CA GLU A 3 38.75 -32.09 21.60
C GLU A 3 38.39 -30.61 21.87
N ASN A 4 38.46 -29.75 20.85
CA ASN A 4 38.03 -28.35 20.97
C ASN A 4 36.51 -28.30 20.81
N ASP A 5 35.76 -28.24 21.92
CA ASP A 5 34.32 -27.98 21.93
C ASP A 5 34.03 -26.54 21.51
N ASN A 6 34.00 -26.35 20.20
CA ASN A 6 33.50 -25.13 19.56
C ASN A 6 31.97 -25.23 19.41
N GLU A 7 31.27 -25.41 20.53
CA GLU A 7 29.81 -25.37 20.54
C GLU A 7 29.36 -23.91 20.40
N LYS A 8 29.01 -23.53 19.16
CA LYS A 8 28.30 -22.27 18.92
C LYS A 8 27.04 -22.23 19.81
N PRO A 9 26.78 -21.12 20.51
CA PRO A 9 25.59 -21.02 21.35
C PRO A 9 24.36 -21.26 20.48
N LYS A 10 23.57 -22.28 20.86
CA LYS A 10 22.27 -22.55 20.25
C LYS A 10 21.42 -21.31 20.49
N LYS A 11 21.22 -20.53 19.44
CA LYS A 11 20.36 -19.33 19.44
C LYS A 11 19.01 -19.74 20.03
N GLU A 12 18.72 -19.29 21.24
CA GLU A 12 17.43 -19.50 21.89
C GLU A 12 16.36 -18.96 20.94
N LYS A 13 15.49 -19.85 20.46
CA LYS A 13 14.39 -19.46 19.58
C LYS A 13 13.40 -18.68 20.44
N ASN A 14 13.39 -17.36 20.30
CA ASN A 14 12.41 -16.53 20.99
C ASN A 14 11.03 -16.84 20.41
N LEU A 15 10.12 -17.36 21.23
CA LEU A 15 8.74 -17.65 20.86
C LEU A 15 8.05 -16.47 20.16
N LEU A 16 8.36 -15.25 20.62
CA LEU A 16 7.85 -14.01 20.05
C LEU A 16 8.30 -13.79 18.60
N ASP A 17 9.57 -14.11 18.30
CA ASP A 17 10.12 -13.99 16.95
C ASP A 17 9.46 -15.00 16.00
N ASP A 18 9.21 -16.22 16.48
CA ASP A 18 8.54 -17.27 15.70
C ASP A 18 7.06 -16.93 15.44
N ILE A 19 6.36 -16.36 16.43
CA ILE A 19 4.97 -15.90 16.26
C ILE A 19 4.92 -14.75 15.23
N LEU A 20 5.83 -13.78 15.34
CA LEU A 20 5.89 -12.65 14.41
C LEU A 20 6.24 -13.10 12.99
N ALA A 21 7.21 -14.01 12.84
CA ALA A 21 7.59 -14.56 11.54
C ALA A 21 6.43 -15.32 10.88
N ASN A 22 5.70 -16.14 11.65
CA ASN A 22 4.51 -16.84 11.16
C ASN A 22 3.40 -15.87 10.75
N ALA A 23 3.15 -14.83 11.54
CA ALA A 23 2.15 -13.81 11.21
C ALA A 23 2.52 -13.11 9.89
N ILE A 24 3.76 -12.65 9.73
CA ILE A 24 4.22 -11.99 8.51
C ILE A 24 4.14 -12.95 7.31
N SER A 25 4.55 -14.20 7.47
CA SER A 25 4.57 -15.19 6.38
C SER A 25 3.19 -15.66 5.95
N SER A 26 2.22 -15.69 6.86
CA SER A 26 0.85 -16.15 6.56
C SER A 26 -0.09 -15.00 6.16
N THR A 27 0.30 -13.75 6.41
CA THR A 27 -0.49 -12.59 6.01
C THR A 27 -0.45 -12.44 4.49
N LYS A 28 -1.60 -12.68 3.85
CA LYS A 28 -1.78 -12.45 2.41
C LYS A 28 -1.69 -10.96 2.12
N LYS A 29 -0.68 -10.57 1.34
CA LYS A 29 -0.61 -9.23 0.76
C LYS A 29 -1.46 -9.21 -0.50
N TYR A 30 -2.35 -8.23 -0.59
CA TYR A 30 -3.12 -7.96 -1.79
C TYR A 30 -2.40 -6.85 -2.56
N GLU A 31 -2.35 -6.98 -3.88
CA GLU A 31 -1.88 -5.89 -4.74
C GLU A 31 -2.76 -4.66 -4.49
N GLU A 32 -2.13 -3.50 -4.30
CA GLU A 32 -2.83 -2.23 -4.26
C GLU A 32 -3.36 -1.95 -5.67
N THR A 33 -4.64 -2.22 -5.89
CA THR A 33 -5.32 -1.82 -7.12
C THR A 33 -5.83 -0.40 -6.96
N ASN A 34 -5.47 0.47 -7.91
CA ASN A 34 -6.10 1.78 -8.04
C ASN A 34 -7.58 1.58 -8.41
N ALA A 35 -8.44 1.47 -7.41
CA ALA A 35 -9.90 1.41 -7.57
C ALA A 35 -10.52 2.80 -7.81
N GLY A 36 -9.69 3.81 -8.09
CA GLY A 36 -10.14 5.15 -8.46
C GLY A 36 -10.40 5.21 -9.95
N LEU A 37 -11.59 5.70 -10.33
CA LEU A 37 -11.76 6.23 -11.68
C LEU A 37 -10.72 7.34 -11.87
N GLU A 38 -9.91 7.27 -12.92
CA GLU A 38 -8.99 8.37 -13.28
C GLU A 38 -9.84 9.63 -13.45
N THR A 39 -9.63 10.59 -12.56
CA THR A 39 -10.43 11.81 -12.45
C THR A 39 -9.52 13.03 -12.45
N LYS A 40 -9.66 13.88 -13.47
CA LYS A 40 -9.16 15.26 -13.44
C LYS A 40 -9.84 16.04 -12.33
N LYS A 41 -9.12 17.02 -11.79
CA LYS A 41 -9.69 17.99 -10.85
C LYS A 41 -10.04 19.28 -11.59
N CYS A 42 -11.17 19.89 -11.25
CA CYS A 42 -11.49 21.25 -11.70
C CYS A 42 -10.44 22.24 -11.18
N LYS A 43 -9.84 23.06 -12.05
CA LYS A 43 -8.85 24.07 -11.64
C LYS A 43 -9.43 25.15 -10.73
N GLY A 44 -10.72 25.45 -10.87
CA GLY A 44 -11.37 26.52 -10.12
C GLY A 44 -11.77 26.12 -8.69
N CYS A 45 -12.28 24.91 -8.49
CA CYS A 45 -12.82 24.47 -7.20
C CYS A 45 -12.24 23.15 -6.66
N GLY A 46 -11.40 22.46 -7.43
CA GLY A 46 -10.79 21.18 -7.02
C GLY A 46 -11.73 19.97 -7.06
N ALA A 47 -12.99 20.13 -7.45
CA ALA A 47 -13.94 19.03 -7.58
C ALA A 47 -13.43 17.96 -8.56
N ALA A 48 -13.64 16.69 -8.22
CA ALA A 48 -13.30 15.56 -9.07
C ALA A 48 -14.23 15.50 -10.29
N ARG A 49 -13.66 15.28 -11.46
CA ARG A 49 -14.34 15.15 -12.75
C ARG A 49 -13.84 13.85 -13.41
N PRO A 50 -14.74 12.98 -13.90
CA PRO A 50 -14.33 11.85 -14.72
C PRO A 50 -13.48 12.31 -15.91
N ASP A 51 -12.44 11.56 -16.27
CA ASP A 51 -11.60 11.94 -17.42
C ASP A 51 -12.28 11.75 -18.77
N ASP A 52 -13.23 10.82 -18.83
CA ASP A 52 -13.97 10.42 -20.03
C ASP A 52 -15.33 11.12 -20.12
N THR A 53 -15.34 12.45 -20.03
CA THR A 53 -16.55 13.25 -20.17
C THR A 53 -16.29 14.47 -21.02
N ASP A 54 -17.27 14.86 -21.84
CA ASP A 54 -17.23 16.05 -22.69
C ASP A 54 -17.74 17.33 -22.00
N LEU A 55 -17.90 17.30 -20.67
CA LEU A 55 -18.37 18.46 -19.90
C LEU A 55 -17.48 19.70 -20.13
N GLN A 56 -18.13 20.78 -20.56
CA GLN A 56 -17.46 22.06 -20.82
C GLN A 56 -17.31 22.91 -19.55
N TYR A 57 -18.22 22.71 -18.59
CA TYR A 57 -18.31 23.47 -17.34
C TYR A 57 -18.38 22.53 -16.15
N CYS A 58 -17.81 22.96 -15.03
CA CYS A 58 -17.84 22.23 -13.78
C CYS A 58 -19.25 22.30 -13.16
N ASP A 59 -19.89 21.16 -12.95
CA ASP A 59 -21.23 21.10 -12.34
C ASP A 59 -21.27 21.66 -10.91
N PHE A 60 -20.13 21.69 -10.21
CA PHE A 60 -20.06 22.18 -8.83
C PHE A 60 -19.94 23.71 -8.75
N CYS A 61 -19.07 24.33 -9.56
CA CYS A 61 -18.78 25.76 -9.46
C CYS A 61 -19.14 26.58 -10.71
N GLY A 62 -19.62 25.94 -11.79
CA GLY A 62 -19.91 26.57 -13.08
C GLY A 62 -18.67 27.03 -13.85
N GLY A 63 -17.46 26.82 -13.33
CA GLY A 63 -16.21 27.22 -13.97
C GLY A 63 -15.94 26.41 -15.24
N GLN A 64 -15.48 27.09 -16.29
CA GLN A 64 -15.12 26.44 -17.55
C GLN A 64 -13.84 25.60 -17.38
N PHE A 65 -13.78 24.43 -18.03
CA PHE A 65 -12.65 23.51 -17.87
C PHE A 65 -11.45 23.83 -18.79
N TYR A 66 -11.65 24.63 -19.83
CA TYR A 66 -10.64 25.06 -20.82
C TYR A 66 -10.07 26.43 -20.46
#